data_AF-A0A1Q7W0F5-F1
#
_entry.id   AF-A0A1Q7W0F5-F1
#
_cell.length_a   1.000
_cell.length_b   1.000
_cell.length_c   1.000
_cell.angle_alpha   90.00
_cell.angle_beta   90.00
_cell.angle_gamma   90.00
#
_symmetry.space_group_name_H-M   'P 1'
#
loop_
_entity.id
_entity.type
_entity.pdbx_description
1 polymer ?
#
loop_
_entity_poly.entity_id
_entity_poly.type
_entity_poly.pdbx_seq_one_letter_code
_entity_poly.pdbx_strand_id
1 'polypeptide(L)'
;MTGMALATYADPVRLLLTGGVTPGRALLGDDPALGFLAPAGLPVLLLEPVETFMALDPTGRDCELQTEVLVQQGFQRFEPDGDPVGELPGWTVRQAVGQLQLRDGTGELWAYSYVRPGRRWLDAAAAAHGRAMVVYGTMIGVRAPRGVRAGQYAPAHRAAELQTARGRGLVAAAILTWHG
;
A
#
# COMPACT_ATOMS: atom_id res chain seq x y z
N MET A 1 24.04 27.66 7.14
CA MET A 1 22.65 27.82 7.64
C MET A 1 21.74 27.00 6.76
N THR A 2 20.92 26.04 7.17
CA THR A 2 20.73 25.28 8.41
C THR A 2 19.92 24.07 7.92
N GLY A 3 20.53 22.89 7.89
CA GLY A 3 19.82 21.64 7.57
C GLY A 3 18.97 21.24 8.77
N MET A 4 17.70 21.61 8.76
CA MET A 4 16.79 21.32 9.88
C MET A 4 15.34 21.42 9.39
N ALA A 5 14.76 20.32 8.89
CA ALA A 5 13.29 20.24 8.68
C ALA A 5 12.69 18.83 8.44
N LEU A 6 13.47 17.77 8.15
CA LEU A 6 12.89 16.44 7.86
C LEU A 6 13.03 15.41 8.99
N ALA A 7 13.98 15.60 9.92
CA ALA A 7 14.20 14.67 11.03
C ALA A 7 13.11 14.74 12.12
N THR A 8 12.33 15.83 12.19
CA THR A 8 11.51 16.12 13.38
C THR A 8 10.13 15.48 13.36
N TYR A 9 9.66 14.96 12.22
CA TYR A 9 8.37 14.26 12.13
C TYR A 9 8.49 12.73 12.16
N ALA A 10 9.63 12.17 11.76
CA ALA A 10 9.82 10.72 11.68
C ALA A 10 9.74 10.05 13.05
N ASP A 11 10.27 10.68 14.09
CA ASP A 11 10.33 10.13 15.45
C ASP A 11 8.96 10.11 16.17
N PRO A 12 8.19 11.21 16.23
CA PRO A 12 6.87 11.19 16.88
C PRO A 12 5.81 10.41 16.09
N VAL A 13 5.89 10.37 14.75
CA VAL A 13 4.98 9.55 13.93
C VAL A 13 5.35 8.07 14.01
N ARG A 14 6.65 7.73 14.05
CA ARG A 14 7.08 6.39 14.46
C ARG A 14 6.54 6.07 15.85
N LEU A 15 6.75 6.92 16.87
CA LEU A 15 6.25 6.71 18.23
C LEU A 15 4.72 6.50 18.32
N LEU A 16 3.93 7.22 17.51
CA LEU A 16 2.48 7.06 17.38
C LEU A 16 2.08 5.71 16.74
N LEU A 17 2.91 5.17 15.84
CA LEU A 17 2.64 3.93 15.10
C LEU A 17 3.42 2.70 15.65
N THR A 18 4.47 2.88 16.46
CA THR A 18 5.44 1.85 16.91
C THR A 18 4.89 0.84 17.92
N GLY A 19 3.57 0.78 18.11
CA GLY A 19 2.94 -0.27 18.90
C GLY A 19 1.64 -0.80 18.30
N GLY A 20 1.21 -0.26 17.15
CA GLY A 20 -0.07 -0.60 16.54
C GLY A 20 0.14 -1.46 15.30
N VAL A 21 -0.20 -2.74 15.39
CA VAL A 21 -0.44 -3.52 14.19
C VAL A 21 -1.63 -2.89 13.45
N THR A 22 -1.45 -2.41 12.22
CA THR A 22 -2.54 -1.79 11.46
C THR A 22 -3.45 -2.88 10.88
N PRO A 23 -4.70 -3.05 11.34
CA PRO A 23 -5.67 -3.80 10.57
C PRO A 23 -5.89 -3.07 9.25
N GLY A 24 -5.71 -3.79 8.16
CA GLY A 24 -5.92 -3.31 6.82
C GLY A 24 -7.09 -4.01 6.15
N ARG A 25 -7.49 -3.46 5.02
CA ARG A 25 -8.32 -4.13 4.02
C ARG A 25 -7.44 -4.40 2.83
N ALA A 26 -7.66 -5.54 2.17
CA ALA A 26 -6.90 -5.88 0.99
C ALA A 26 -7.79 -6.17 -0.21
N LEU A 27 -7.28 -5.86 -1.39
CA LEU A 27 -7.81 -6.32 -2.66
C LEU A 27 -6.65 -6.92 -3.47
N LEU A 28 -6.86 -8.11 -4.01
CA LEU A 28 -5.93 -8.70 -4.97
C LEU A 28 -6.11 -7.93 -6.29
N GLY A 29 -5.05 -7.28 -6.76
CA GLY A 29 -5.12 -6.33 -7.87
C GLY A 29 -5.03 -6.98 -9.24
N ASP A 30 -5.67 -8.13 -9.43
CA ASP A 30 -5.76 -8.81 -10.73
C ASP A 30 -6.90 -8.27 -11.63
N ASP A 31 -7.54 -7.19 -11.18
CA ASP A 31 -8.57 -6.44 -11.90
C ASP A 31 -7.92 -5.44 -12.87
N PRO A 32 -8.05 -5.65 -14.20
CA PRO A 32 -7.49 -4.74 -15.20
C PRO A 32 -8.08 -3.33 -15.11
N ALA A 33 -9.23 -3.16 -14.45
CA ALA A 33 -9.82 -1.85 -14.26
C ALA A 33 -8.96 -0.93 -13.40
N LEU A 34 -8.00 -1.42 -12.60
CA LEU A 34 -7.15 -0.59 -11.73
C LEU A 34 -6.34 0.49 -12.49
N GLY A 35 -6.23 0.39 -13.81
CA GLY A 35 -5.72 1.48 -14.65
C GLY A 35 -4.20 1.66 -14.60
N PHE A 36 -3.47 0.70 -14.03
CA PHE A 36 -2.02 0.60 -14.12
C PHE A 36 -1.60 -0.84 -14.42
N LEU A 37 -0.44 -1.00 -15.03
CA LEU A 37 0.17 -2.31 -15.29
C LEU A 37 1.30 -2.52 -14.30
N ALA A 38 1.20 -3.58 -13.50
CA ALA A 38 2.32 -4.00 -12.66
C ALA A 38 3.49 -4.45 -13.54
N PRO A 39 4.75 -4.13 -13.17
CA PRO A 39 5.92 -4.58 -13.91
C PRO A 39 5.90 -6.09 -14.11
N ALA A 40 6.23 -6.55 -15.32
CA ALA A 40 6.39 -7.98 -15.66
C ALA A 40 5.21 -8.90 -15.27
N GLY A 41 3.98 -8.37 -15.16
CA GLY A 41 2.81 -9.16 -14.77
C GLY A 41 2.82 -9.62 -13.31
N LEU A 42 3.56 -8.92 -12.45
CA LEU A 42 3.57 -9.17 -11.01
C LEU A 42 2.15 -9.18 -10.44
N PRO A 43 1.83 -10.12 -9.53
CA PRO A 43 0.58 -10.04 -8.80
C PRO A 43 0.60 -8.79 -7.91
N VAL A 44 -0.53 -8.08 -7.89
CA VAL A 44 -0.69 -6.85 -7.12
C VAL A 44 -1.47 -7.14 -5.83
N LEU A 45 -1.06 -6.52 -4.74
CA LEU A 45 -1.82 -6.43 -3.50
C LEU A 45 -2.07 -4.96 -3.17
N LEU A 46 -3.33 -4.54 -3.22
CA LEU A 46 -3.78 -3.25 -2.70
C LEU A 46 -4.07 -3.41 -1.21
N LEU A 47 -3.53 -2.52 -0.37
CA LEU A 47 -3.77 -2.51 1.06
C LEU A 47 -4.18 -1.11 1.54
N GLU A 48 -5.39 -1.01 2.08
CA GLU A 48 -5.88 0.20 2.76
C GLU A 48 -5.76 0.04 4.27
N PRO A 49 -5.25 1.03 5.01
CA PRO A 49 -5.41 1.04 6.46
C PRO A 49 -6.90 1.22 6.84
N VAL A 50 -7.32 0.59 7.94
CA VAL A 50 -8.70 0.78 8.46
C VAL A 50 -8.91 2.20 8.99
N GLU A 51 -7.88 2.75 9.64
CA GLU A 51 -7.88 4.13 10.12
C GLU A 51 -6.90 4.97 9.30
N THR A 52 -7.37 6.14 8.89
CA THR A 52 -6.59 7.11 8.11
C THR A 52 -6.14 8.23 9.02
N PHE A 53 -4.85 8.53 9.05
CA PHE A 53 -4.32 9.66 9.79
C PHE A 53 -3.89 10.77 8.83
N MET A 54 -4.83 11.67 8.53
CA MET A 54 -4.57 12.82 7.65
C MET A 54 -3.90 13.95 8.45
N ALA A 55 -2.89 14.57 7.84
CA ALA A 55 -2.24 15.77 8.34
C ALA A 55 -1.99 16.75 7.19
N LEU A 56 -1.59 17.98 7.53
CA LEU A 56 -1.03 18.93 6.57
C LEU A 56 0.49 18.92 6.72
N ASP A 57 1.20 18.77 5.61
CA ASP A 57 2.64 18.96 5.56
C ASP A 57 3.01 20.46 5.74
N PRO A 58 4.28 20.82 5.94
CA PRO A 58 4.70 22.22 6.09
C PRO A 58 4.41 23.10 4.85
N THR A 59 4.12 22.51 3.70
CA THR A 59 3.72 23.21 2.47
C THR A 59 2.19 23.39 2.37
N GLY A 60 1.44 22.91 3.35
CA GLY A 60 -0.02 22.95 3.40
C GLY A 60 -0.70 21.88 2.55
N ARG A 61 0.02 20.82 2.14
CA ARG A 61 -0.55 19.71 1.40
C ARG A 61 -1.02 18.61 2.34
N ASP A 62 -2.17 18.01 2.02
CA ASP A 62 -2.63 16.82 2.72
C ASP A 62 -1.61 15.68 2.58
N CYS A 63 -1.29 15.02 3.68
CA CYS A 63 -0.54 13.77 3.71
C CYS A 63 -1.23 12.75 4.61
N GLU A 64 -0.98 11.47 4.36
CA GLU A 64 -1.39 10.37 5.23
C GLU A 64 -0.17 9.82 5.94
N LEU A 65 -0.17 9.84 7.28
CA LEU A 65 1.03 9.61 8.07
C LEU A 65 1.64 8.21 7.92
N GLN A 66 0.83 7.17 7.71
CA GLN A 66 1.34 5.80 7.51
C GLN A 66 2.01 5.65 6.15
N THR A 67 1.43 6.24 5.09
CA THR A 67 2.05 6.35 3.77
C THR A 67 3.38 7.09 3.86
N GLU A 68 3.44 8.22 4.59
CA GLU A 68 4.69 8.96 4.78
C GLU A 68 5.77 8.13 5.48
N VAL A 69 5.41 7.35 6.51
CA VAL A 69 6.37 6.44 7.16
C VAL A 69 6.85 5.37 6.20
N LEU A 70 5.97 4.74 5.42
CA LEU A 70 6.40 3.75 4.42
C LEU A 70 7.38 4.34 3.40
N VAL A 71 7.12 5.56 2.92
CA VAL A 71 8.04 6.26 2.00
C VAL A 71 9.40 6.50 2.67
N GLN A 72 9.43 6.88 3.95
CA GLN A 72 10.67 7.01 4.72
C GLN A 72 11.37 5.66 4.97
N GLN A 73 10.63 4.55 4.98
CA GLN A 73 11.18 3.19 5.06
C GLN A 73 11.61 2.60 3.70
N GLY A 74 11.52 3.39 2.62
CA GLY A 74 12.02 3.01 1.29
C GLY A 74 10.95 2.57 0.31
N PHE A 75 9.66 2.59 0.65
CA PHE A 75 8.62 2.50 -0.38
C PHE A 75 8.70 3.70 -1.31
N GLN A 76 8.39 3.49 -2.58
CA GLN A 76 8.30 4.59 -3.52
C GLN A 76 6.94 5.26 -3.41
N ARG A 77 6.89 6.60 -3.54
CA ARG A 77 5.61 7.27 -3.77
C ARG A 77 5.08 6.88 -5.16
N PHE A 78 3.85 6.38 -5.21
CA PHE A 78 3.28 5.79 -6.43
C PHE A 78 2.41 6.78 -7.19
N GLU A 79 3.05 7.74 -7.86
CA GLU A 79 2.38 8.80 -8.62
C GLU A 79 2.03 8.36 -10.06
N PRO A 80 1.08 9.01 -10.77
CA PRO A 80 0.70 8.67 -12.15
C PRO A 80 1.87 8.55 -13.13
N ASP A 81 2.77 9.53 -13.10
CA ASP A 81 3.92 9.67 -14.00
C ASP A 81 5.26 9.51 -13.25
N GLY A 82 5.23 8.82 -12.10
CA GLY A 82 6.41 8.57 -11.28
C GLY A 82 7.32 7.48 -11.85
N ASP A 83 8.49 7.32 -11.24
CA ASP A 83 9.46 6.28 -11.62
C ASP A 83 8.85 4.86 -11.51
N PRO A 84 9.39 3.88 -12.24
CA PRO A 84 8.99 2.48 -12.07
C PRO A 84 9.22 1.99 -10.63
N VAL A 85 8.20 1.35 -10.06
CA VAL A 85 8.28 0.80 -8.69
C VAL A 85 9.36 -0.28 -8.60
N GLY A 86 10.32 -0.07 -7.71
CA GLY A 86 11.46 -0.98 -7.48
C GLY A 86 11.23 -2.06 -6.42
N GLU A 87 12.19 -2.97 -6.33
CA GLU A 87 12.27 -3.95 -5.25
C GLU A 87 12.73 -3.29 -3.94
N LEU A 88 12.12 -3.70 -2.82
CA LEU A 88 12.49 -3.26 -1.48
C LEU A 88 12.90 -4.47 -0.61
N PRO A 89 14.22 -4.75 -0.50
CA PRO A 89 14.71 -5.88 0.27
C PRO A 89 14.34 -5.82 1.76
N GLY A 90 14.17 -6.99 2.37
CA GLY A 90 13.85 -7.15 3.80
C GLY A 90 12.36 -7.08 4.13
N TRP A 91 11.59 -6.28 3.38
CA TRP A 91 10.13 -6.24 3.49
C TRP A 91 9.50 -7.46 2.83
N THR A 92 8.45 -8.00 3.44
CA THR A 92 7.79 -9.22 2.93
C THR A 92 6.27 -9.14 3.01
N VAL A 93 5.61 -9.83 2.08
CA VAL A 93 4.20 -10.20 2.21
C VAL A 93 4.12 -11.69 2.50
N ARG A 94 3.38 -12.07 3.53
CA ARG A 94 3.26 -13.46 3.97
C ARG A 94 1.82 -13.91 4.11
N GLN A 95 1.51 -15.13 3.68
CA GLN A 95 0.30 -15.83 4.11
C GLN A 95 0.54 -16.53 5.45
N ALA A 96 -0.25 -16.19 6.47
CA ALA A 96 -0.17 -16.83 7.78
C ALA A 96 -1.56 -16.93 8.41
N VAL A 97 -1.99 -18.14 8.81
CA VAL A 97 -3.22 -18.39 9.57
C VAL A 97 -4.47 -17.70 8.97
N GLY A 98 -4.61 -17.76 7.64
CA GLY A 98 -5.74 -17.15 6.92
C GLY A 98 -5.67 -15.63 6.76
N GLN A 99 -4.55 -15.00 7.12
CA GLN A 99 -4.26 -13.59 6.91
C GLN A 99 -3.18 -13.42 5.84
N LEU A 100 -3.26 -12.30 5.12
CA LEU A 100 -2.13 -11.68 4.44
C LEU A 100 -1.49 -10.68 5.38
N GLN A 101 -0.18 -10.80 5.58
CA GLN A 101 0.62 -9.97 6.47
C GLN A 101 1.66 -9.21 5.66
N LEU A 102 1.70 -7.90 5.79
CA LEU A 102 2.82 -7.05 5.36
C LEU A 102 3.76 -6.90 6.55
N ARG A 103 5.02 -7.34 6.39
CA ARG A 103 6.06 -7.28 7.41
C ARG A 103 7.19 -6.36 6.99
N ASP A 104 7.70 -5.62 7.94
CA ASP A 104 8.80 -4.68 7.72
C ASP A 104 10.16 -5.37 7.59
N GLY A 105 11.22 -4.58 7.36
CA GLY A 105 12.58 -5.08 7.22
C GLY A 105 13.17 -5.77 8.47
N THR A 106 12.54 -5.62 9.63
CA THR A 106 12.89 -6.34 10.88
C THR A 106 12.10 -7.64 11.03
N GLY A 107 11.12 -7.87 10.16
CA GLY A 107 10.19 -8.98 10.22
C GLY A 107 8.97 -8.69 11.09
N GLU A 108 8.83 -7.51 11.68
CA GLU A 108 7.68 -7.13 12.49
C GLU A 108 6.44 -6.89 11.63
N LEU A 109 5.26 -7.09 12.22
CA LEU A 109 3.99 -6.95 11.49
C LEU A 109 3.63 -5.47 11.33
N TRP A 110 3.65 -4.97 10.09
CA TRP A 110 3.19 -3.62 9.75
C TRP A 110 1.67 -3.57 9.59
N ALA A 111 1.13 -4.43 8.73
CA ALA A 111 -0.30 -4.49 8.47
C ALA A 111 -0.77 -5.91 8.17
N TYR A 112 -2.04 -6.20 8.41
CA TYR A 112 -2.65 -7.48 8.03
C TYR A 112 -4.07 -7.33 7.50
N SER A 113 -4.51 -8.29 6.70
CA SER A 113 -5.87 -8.36 6.18
C SER A 113 -6.35 -9.81 6.08
N TYR A 114 -7.65 -10.03 6.27
CA TYR A 114 -8.29 -11.33 6.11
C TYR A 114 -8.73 -11.54 4.65
N VAL A 115 -7.75 -11.69 3.77
CA VAL A 115 -7.97 -12.06 2.36
C VAL A 115 -7.17 -13.31 2.06
N ARG A 116 -7.78 -14.26 1.34
CA ARG A 116 -7.11 -15.45 0.85
C ARG A 116 -6.79 -15.28 -0.63
N PRO A 117 -5.51 -15.37 -1.04
CA PRO A 117 -5.15 -15.40 -2.45
C PRO A 117 -5.90 -16.49 -3.22
N GLY A 118 -6.53 -16.11 -4.34
CA GLY A 118 -7.08 -17.06 -5.29
C GLY A 118 -5.97 -17.72 -6.12
N ARG A 119 -6.31 -18.82 -6.81
CA ARG A 119 -5.34 -19.58 -7.61
C ARG A 119 -4.61 -18.74 -8.65
N ARG A 120 -5.32 -17.85 -9.35
CA ARG A 120 -4.73 -16.94 -10.35
C ARG A 120 -3.63 -16.04 -9.76
N TRP A 121 -3.83 -15.52 -8.56
CA TRP A 121 -2.86 -14.67 -7.88
C TRP A 121 -1.63 -15.48 -7.46
N LEU A 122 -1.85 -16.70 -6.93
CA LEU A 122 -0.77 -17.61 -6.53
C LEU A 122 0.07 -18.07 -7.74
N ASP A 123 -0.58 -18.40 -8.86
CA ASP A 123 0.11 -18.78 -10.10
C ASP A 123 0.97 -17.61 -10.63
N ALA A 124 0.45 -16.38 -10.56
CA ALA A 124 1.21 -15.18 -10.90
C ALA A 124 2.39 -14.93 -9.95
N ALA A 125 2.22 -15.16 -8.64
CA ALA A 125 3.31 -15.06 -7.66
C ALA A 125 4.40 -16.10 -7.91
N ALA A 126 4.03 -17.32 -8.27
CA ALA A 126 4.96 -18.38 -8.63
C ALA A 126 5.74 -18.03 -9.91
N ALA A 127 5.04 -17.56 -10.96
CA ALA A 127 5.66 -17.09 -12.20
C ALA A 127 6.58 -15.87 -11.97
N ALA A 128 6.29 -15.06 -10.96
CA ALA A 128 7.10 -13.94 -10.52
C ALA A 128 8.29 -14.32 -9.63
N HIS A 129 8.55 -15.61 -9.40
CA HIS A 129 9.57 -16.12 -8.49
C HIS A 129 9.37 -15.69 -7.03
N GLY A 130 8.12 -15.72 -6.56
CA GLY A 130 7.78 -15.34 -5.19
C GLY A 130 7.92 -13.84 -4.95
N ARG A 131 7.51 -13.02 -5.92
CA ARG A 131 7.46 -11.56 -5.78
C ARG A 131 6.04 -11.06 -6.00
N ALA A 132 5.69 -10.00 -5.30
CA ALA A 132 4.42 -9.29 -5.46
C ALA A 132 4.63 -7.79 -5.35
N MET A 133 3.85 -7.03 -6.12
CA MET A 133 3.80 -5.58 -5.98
C MET A 133 2.77 -5.23 -4.91
N VAL A 134 3.18 -4.50 -3.88
CA VAL A 134 2.28 -3.95 -2.86
C VAL A 134 2.03 -2.49 -3.16
N VAL A 135 0.76 -2.10 -3.14
CA VAL A 135 0.30 -0.72 -3.23
C VAL A 135 -0.47 -0.43 -1.95
N TYR A 136 0.08 0.46 -1.13
CA TYR A 136 -0.45 0.83 0.17
C TYR A 136 -0.91 2.29 0.13
N GLY A 137 -2.09 2.57 0.68
CA GLY A 137 -2.54 3.95 0.84
C GLY A 137 -3.99 4.04 1.26
N THR A 138 -4.45 5.25 1.56
CA THR A 138 -5.86 5.48 1.87
C THR A 138 -6.66 5.76 0.60
N MET A 139 -7.92 5.31 0.55
CA MET A 139 -8.83 5.53 -0.59
C MET A 139 -8.21 5.05 -1.91
N ILE A 140 -7.75 3.79 -1.96
CA ILE A 140 -7.09 3.20 -3.14
C ILE A 140 -7.98 2.17 -3.84
N GLY A 141 -9.27 2.17 -3.53
CA GLY A 141 -10.25 1.34 -4.22
C GLY A 141 -10.56 0.00 -3.57
N VAL A 142 -10.05 -0.28 -2.37
CA VAL A 142 -10.25 -1.58 -1.70
C VAL A 142 -11.69 -1.72 -1.17
N ARG A 143 -12.34 -0.61 -0.80
CA ARG A 143 -13.73 -0.60 -0.33
C ARG A 143 -14.56 0.51 -0.97
N ALA A 144 -15.86 0.30 -1.02
CA ALA A 144 -16.78 1.36 -1.37
C ALA A 144 -16.69 2.53 -0.36
N PRO A 145 -16.71 3.79 -0.83
CA PRO A 145 -16.84 4.96 0.03
C PRO A 145 -18.10 4.91 0.90
N ARG A 146 -18.09 5.63 2.03
CA ARG A 146 -19.28 5.73 2.89
C ARG A 146 -20.45 6.31 2.08
N GLY A 147 -21.62 5.69 2.22
CA GLY A 147 -22.83 6.10 1.49
C GLY A 147 -22.99 5.50 0.08
N VAL A 148 -21.96 4.82 -0.45
CA VAL A 148 -22.04 4.09 -1.72
C VAL A 148 -22.37 2.63 -1.46
N ARG A 149 -23.43 2.11 -2.08
CA ARG A 149 -23.76 0.68 -1.96
C ARG A 149 -22.73 -0.15 -2.75
N ALA A 150 -22.34 -1.31 -2.22
CA ALA A 150 -21.34 -2.17 -2.85
C ALA A 150 -21.66 -2.53 -4.32
N GLY A 151 -22.93 -2.78 -4.65
CA GLY A 151 -23.36 -3.08 -6.02
C GLY A 151 -23.25 -1.90 -7.00
N GLN A 152 -23.09 -0.68 -6.52
CA GLN A 152 -22.86 0.53 -7.32
C GLN A 152 -21.36 0.87 -7.42
N TYR A 153 -20.52 0.22 -6.62
CA TYR A 153 -19.08 0.45 -6.58
C TYR A 153 -18.36 -0.48 -7.56
N ALA A 154 -18.42 -0.10 -8.83
CA ALA A 154 -17.84 -0.83 -9.95
C ALA A 154 -16.30 -0.70 -10.01
N PRO A 155 -15.63 -1.61 -10.74
CA PRO A 155 -14.19 -1.53 -10.98
C PRO A 155 -13.68 -0.17 -11.48
N ALA A 156 -14.42 0.51 -12.36
CA ALA A 156 -14.06 1.84 -12.84
C ALA A 156 -14.06 2.91 -11.72
N HIS A 157 -14.92 2.77 -10.71
CA HIS A 157 -14.91 3.67 -9.55
C HIS A 157 -13.66 3.45 -8.68
N ARG A 158 -13.23 2.19 -8.51
CA ARG A 158 -11.97 1.85 -7.82
C ARG A 158 -10.77 2.48 -8.53
N ALA A 159 -10.74 2.35 -9.85
CA ALA A 159 -9.70 2.92 -10.70
C ALA A 159 -9.58 4.43 -10.52
N ALA A 160 -10.71 5.14 -10.58
CA ALA A 160 -10.77 6.58 -10.43
C ALA A 160 -10.33 7.02 -9.01
N GLU A 161 -10.72 6.25 -7.99
CA GLU A 161 -10.30 6.51 -6.60
C GLU A 161 -8.79 6.33 -6.43
N LEU A 162 -8.22 5.20 -6.90
CA LEU A 162 -6.79 4.97 -6.91
C LEU A 162 -6.05 6.07 -7.66
N GLN A 163 -6.49 6.43 -8.87
CA GLN A 163 -5.85 7.47 -9.66
C GLN A 163 -5.86 8.83 -8.95
N THR A 164 -6.95 9.17 -8.27
CA THR A 164 -7.07 10.38 -7.44
C THR A 164 -6.10 10.33 -6.26
N ALA A 165 -6.02 9.20 -5.55
CA ALA A 165 -5.11 9.03 -4.42
C ALA A 165 -3.64 9.13 -4.84
N ARG A 166 -3.27 8.52 -5.98
CA ARG A 166 -1.93 8.65 -6.60
C ARG A 166 -1.60 10.10 -6.93
N GLY A 167 -2.52 10.83 -7.56
CA GLY A 167 -2.33 12.24 -7.90
C GLY A 167 -2.22 13.18 -6.69
N ARG A 168 -2.75 12.76 -5.53
CA ARG A 168 -2.59 13.46 -4.24
C ARG A 168 -1.36 13.01 -3.46
N GLY A 169 -0.58 12.06 -3.98
CA GLY A 169 0.59 11.52 -3.29
C GLY A 169 0.26 10.68 -2.05
N LEU A 170 -0.96 10.15 -1.93
CA LEU A 170 -1.41 9.39 -0.74
C LEU A 170 -1.09 7.88 -0.81
N VAL A 171 -0.33 7.47 -1.81
CA VAL A 171 -0.08 6.07 -2.14
C VAL A 171 1.41 5.79 -2.21
N ALA A 172 1.83 4.72 -1.55
CA ALA A 172 3.19 4.17 -1.59
C ALA A 172 3.17 2.78 -2.22
N ALA A 173 4.22 2.40 -2.94
CA ALA A 173 4.34 1.08 -3.53
C ALA A 173 5.77 0.53 -3.47
N ALA A 174 5.88 -0.80 -3.45
CA ALA A 174 7.14 -1.52 -3.52
C ALA A 174 6.93 -2.93 -4.08
N ILE A 175 7.95 -3.50 -4.71
CA ILE A 175 7.99 -4.93 -5.05
C ILE A 175 8.65 -5.67 -3.88
N LEU A 176 7.92 -6.63 -3.30
CA LEU A 176 8.32 -7.33 -2.08
C LEU A 176 8.44 -8.83 -2.33
N THR A 177 9.22 -9.50 -1.48
CA THR A 177 9.22 -10.96 -1.42
C THR A 177 7.88 -11.47 -0.88
N TRP A 178 7.31 -12.44 -1.58
CA TRP A 178 6.12 -13.18 -1.20
C TRP A 178 6.50 -14.50 -0.52
N HIS A 179 5.87 -14.75 0.64
CA HIS A 179 5.99 -16.00 1.40
C HIS A 179 4.61 -16.61 1.61
N GLY A 180 4.21 -17.55 0.73
CA GLY A 180 2.97 -18.29 0.86
C GLY A 180 2.80 -19.34 -0.21
#